data_AF-A0AAW7ASP8-F1
#
_entry.id   AF-A0AAW7ASP8-F1
#
_cell.length_a   1.000
_cell.length_b   1.000
_cell.length_c   1.000
_cell.angle_alpha   90.00
_cell.angle_beta   90.00
_cell.angle_gamma   90.00
#
_symmetry.space_group_name_H-M   'P 1'
#
loop_
_entity.id
_entity.type
_entity.pdbx_description
1 polymer ?
#
loop_
_entity_poly.entity_id
_entity_poly.type
_entity_poly.pdbx_seq_one_letter_code
_entity_poly.pdbx_strand_id
1 'polypeptide(L)'
;MKGVLFAPAEYWSLTAEQKKDICSGCGPKGLLSWIIPDTIYGLRISHVCDIHDWMYAVGETIEDKESADRSFLNNMLRLIEVQNSWAWLAWLRRKRAGTYYNAVKLFGGPAFWAGKNKPEEMGVVVA
;
A
#
# COMPACT_ATOMS: atom_id res chain seq x y z
N MET A 1 -9.51 15.81 14.62
CA MET A 1 -8.94 14.68 15.41
C MET A 1 -7.62 14.27 14.78
N LYS A 2 -6.62 13.81 15.56
CA LYS A 2 -5.39 13.23 15.00
C LYS A 2 -5.66 11.79 14.59
N GLY A 3 -5.32 11.43 13.35
CA GLY A 3 -5.45 10.05 12.89
C GLY A 3 -4.23 9.24 13.27
N VAL A 4 -4.44 8.07 13.87
CA VAL A 4 -3.38 7.12 14.21
C VAL A 4 -3.37 6.04 13.13
N LEU A 5 -2.22 5.85 12.49
CA LEU A 5 -1.99 4.77 11.52
C LEU A 5 -1.12 3.70 12.17
N PHE A 6 -1.29 2.46 11.74
CA PHE A 6 -0.42 1.35 12.11
C PHE A 6 0.71 1.21 11.10
N ALA A 7 1.94 1.10 11.59
CA ALA A 7 3.07 0.59 10.82
C ALA A 7 4.07 -0.02 11.80
N PRO A 8 4.94 -0.95 11.35
CA PRO A 8 6.06 -1.42 12.17
C PRO A 8 6.94 -0.27 12.65
N ALA A 9 7.60 -0.45 13.80
CA ALA A 9 8.33 0.62 14.49
C ALA A 9 9.44 1.22 13.60
N GLU A 10 10.07 0.36 12.81
CA GLU A 10 11.15 0.68 11.89
C GLU A 10 10.71 1.68 10.84
N TYR A 11 9.47 1.58 10.33
CA TYR A 11 8.93 2.55 9.37
C TYR A 11 8.89 3.98 9.95
N TRP A 12 8.53 4.11 11.23
CA TRP A 12 8.48 5.41 11.91
C TRP A 12 9.87 6.00 12.15
N SER A 13 10.90 5.14 12.20
CA SER A 13 12.31 5.55 12.36
C SER A 13 13.00 5.98 11.06
N LEU A 14 12.38 5.77 9.89
CA LEU A 14 12.98 6.14 8.61
C LEU A 14 13.12 7.65 8.44
N THR A 15 14.28 8.06 7.92
CA THR A 15 14.53 9.41 7.42
C THR A 15 13.67 9.73 6.19
N ALA A 16 13.55 11.02 5.85
CA ALA A 16 12.82 11.45 4.66
C ALA A 16 13.45 10.89 3.37
N GLU A 17 14.77 10.80 3.33
CA GLU A 17 15.55 10.26 2.23
C GLU A 17 15.26 8.76 2.05
N GLN A 18 15.32 7.97 3.14
CA GLN A 18 14.98 6.54 3.09
C GLN A 18 13.55 6.29 2.64
N LYS A 19 12.59 7.11 3.11
CA LYS A 19 11.19 7.00 2.64
C LYS A 19 11.08 7.30 1.15
N LYS A 20 11.81 8.29 0.64
CA LYS A 20 11.79 8.64 -0.79
C LYS A 20 12.36 7.53 -1.69
N ASP A 21 13.36 6.81 -1.21
CA ASP A 21 13.98 5.72 -1.99
C ASP A 21 13.08 4.48 -2.05
N ILE A 22 12.41 4.17 -0.93
CA ILE A 22 11.56 2.99 -0.76
C ILE A 22 10.15 3.23 -1.31
N CYS A 23 9.50 4.30 -0.90
CA CYS A 23 8.10 4.57 -1.15
C CYS A 23 7.90 5.27 -2.51
N SER A 24 6.97 4.76 -3.30
CA SER A 24 6.56 5.27 -4.61
C SER A 24 5.15 5.85 -4.65
N GLY A 25 4.44 5.83 -3.52
CA GLY A 25 3.05 6.28 -3.41
C GLY A 25 2.06 5.14 -3.70
N CYS A 26 0.85 5.46 -4.16
CA CYS A 26 -0.25 4.49 -4.20
C CYS A 26 -0.28 3.55 -5.41
N GLY A 27 0.77 3.53 -6.24
CA GLY A 27 0.85 2.67 -7.40
C GLY A 27 2.27 2.16 -7.64
N PRO A 28 2.42 1.03 -8.36
CA PRO A 28 3.73 0.47 -8.65
C PRO A 28 4.54 1.44 -9.51
N LYS A 29 5.85 1.53 -9.27
CA LYS A 29 6.78 2.33 -10.09
C LYS A 29 6.53 2.05 -11.59
N GLY A 30 6.25 3.09 -12.37
CA GLY A 30 5.95 2.99 -13.80
C GLY A 30 4.58 3.53 -14.21
N LEU A 31 4.13 3.21 -15.43
CA LEU A 31 2.94 3.81 -16.07
C LEU A 31 1.65 3.68 -15.25
N LEU A 32 1.53 2.61 -14.46
CA LEU A 32 0.36 2.34 -13.62
C LEU A 32 0.26 3.29 -12.41
N SER A 33 1.37 3.83 -11.92
CA SER A 33 1.36 4.84 -10.83
C SER A 33 0.62 6.12 -11.20
N TRP A 34 0.58 6.49 -12.48
CA TRP A 34 -0.13 7.68 -12.94
C TRP A 34 -1.65 7.50 -13.00
N ILE A 35 -2.12 6.25 -13.10
CA ILE A 35 -3.53 5.91 -13.23
C ILE A 35 -4.18 5.69 -11.86
N ILE A 36 -3.39 5.26 -10.87
CA ILE A 36 -3.89 4.98 -9.51
C ILE A 36 -3.79 6.24 -8.67
N PRO A 37 -4.91 6.90 -8.32
CA PRO A 37 -4.86 8.16 -7.60
C PRO A 37 -4.34 7.97 -6.18
N ASP A 38 -3.63 8.99 -5.69
CA ASP A 38 -3.20 9.15 -4.29
C ASP A 38 -4.33 9.63 -3.37
N THR A 39 -5.56 9.70 -3.90
CA THR A 39 -6.75 10.13 -3.18
C THR A 39 -7.93 9.17 -3.37
N ILE A 40 -8.79 9.13 -2.35
CA ILE A 40 -10.10 8.48 -2.39
C ILE A 40 -11.18 9.54 -2.11
N TYR A 41 -11.86 10.00 -3.16
CA TYR A 41 -12.88 11.05 -3.08
C TYR A 41 -12.39 12.28 -2.28
N GLY A 42 -11.25 12.82 -2.69
CA GLY A 42 -10.60 13.98 -2.07
C GLY A 42 -9.87 13.70 -0.75
N LEU A 43 -9.92 12.48 -0.21
CA LEU A 43 -9.10 12.08 0.94
C LEU A 43 -7.73 11.59 0.45
N ARG A 44 -6.65 12.32 0.77
CA ARG A 44 -5.28 11.88 0.46
C ARG A 44 -4.89 10.65 1.27
N ILE A 45 -4.44 9.60 0.59
CA ILE A 45 -4.05 8.31 1.18
C ILE A 45 -2.56 7.99 1.00
N SER A 46 -1.76 8.92 0.45
CA SER A 46 -0.32 8.72 0.17
C SER A 46 0.46 8.13 1.35
N HIS A 47 0.26 8.66 2.58
CA HIS A 47 0.93 8.15 3.78
C HIS A 47 0.58 6.69 4.11
N VAL A 48 -0.61 6.23 3.72
CA VAL A 48 -1.04 4.84 3.91
C VAL A 48 -0.36 3.93 2.88
N CYS A 49 -0.16 4.45 1.66
CA CYS A 49 0.56 3.77 0.60
C CYS A 49 2.06 3.66 0.89
N ASP A 50 2.68 4.70 1.45
CA ASP A 50 4.10 4.67 1.86
C ASP A 50 4.38 3.56 2.90
N ILE A 51 3.46 3.36 3.85
CA ILE A 51 3.54 2.26 4.83
C ILE A 51 3.46 0.90 4.10
N HIS A 52 2.54 0.76 3.15
CA HIS A 52 2.37 -0.47 2.38
C HIS A 52 3.60 -0.79 1.53
N ASP A 53 4.13 0.21 0.80
CA ASP A 53 5.35 0.09 0.00
C ASP A 53 6.54 -0.35 0.86
N TRP A 54 6.70 0.24 2.05
CA TRP A 54 7.77 -0.15 2.96
C TRP A 54 7.59 -1.59 3.48
N MET A 55 6.38 -1.97 3.88
CA MET A 55 6.10 -3.35 4.31
C MET A 55 6.36 -4.35 3.17
N TYR A 56 6.03 -3.97 1.93
CA TYR A 56 6.38 -4.72 0.75
C TYR A 56 7.87 -4.81 0.54
N ALA A 57 8.64 -3.73 0.75
CA ALA A 57 10.07 -3.75 0.54
C ALA A 57 10.81 -4.70 1.51
N VAL A 58 10.37 -4.75 2.77
CA VAL A 58 11.05 -5.53 3.81
C VAL A 58 10.49 -6.94 4.03
N GLY A 59 9.25 -7.22 3.61
CA GLY A 59 8.64 -8.54 3.81
C GLY A 59 9.28 -9.62 2.94
N GLU A 60 9.34 -10.86 3.42
CA GLU A 60 10.01 -11.96 2.71
C GLU A 60 9.08 -13.16 2.46
N THR A 61 7.94 -13.19 3.13
CA THR A 61 6.99 -14.30 3.09
C THR A 61 5.65 -13.89 2.50
N ILE A 62 4.84 -14.88 2.08
CA ILE A 62 3.46 -14.59 1.64
C ILE A 62 2.62 -14.03 2.79
N GLU A 63 2.89 -14.47 4.01
CA GLU A 63 2.28 -13.97 5.24
C GLU A 63 2.60 -12.47 5.46
N ASP A 64 3.82 -12.04 5.16
CA ASP A 64 4.21 -10.63 5.22
C ASP A 64 3.45 -9.79 4.20
N LYS A 65 3.31 -10.29 2.96
CA LYS A 65 2.49 -9.63 1.92
C LYS A 65 1.05 -9.47 2.39
N GLU A 66 0.44 -10.54 2.91
CA GLU A 66 -0.93 -10.49 3.41
C GLU A 66 -1.07 -9.52 4.61
N SER A 67 -0.07 -9.50 5.49
CA SER A 67 -0.02 -8.55 6.60
C SER A 67 0.05 -7.10 6.12
N ALA A 68 0.86 -6.83 5.09
CA ALA A 68 0.94 -5.53 4.44
C ALA A 68 -0.40 -5.12 3.81
N ASP A 69 -1.02 -6.00 3.03
CA ASP A 69 -2.30 -5.73 2.36
C ASP A 69 -3.43 -5.47 3.37
N ARG A 70 -3.49 -6.25 4.46
CA ARG A 70 -4.48 -6.04 5.54
C ARG A 70 -4.22 -4.73 6.28
N SER A 71 -2.96 -4.41 6.57
CA SER A 71 -2.56 -3.16 7.24
C SER A 71 -2.91 -1.94 6.40
N PHE A 72 -2.73 -2.05 5.08
CA PHE A 72 -3.12 -1.03 4.10
C PHE A 72 -4.61 -0.70 4.17
N LEU A 73 -5.47 -1.71 4.13
CA LEU A 73 -6.92 -1.52 4.29
C LEU A 73 -7.27 -0.89 5.63
N ASN A 74 -6.74 -1.44 6.74
CA ASN A 74 -7.04 -0.96 8.08
C ASN A 74 -6.63 0.51 8.28
N ASN A 75 -5.49 0.91 7.72
CA ASN A 75 -5.03 2.30 7.77
C ASN A 75 -5.91 3.24 6.94
N MET A 76 -6.36 2.83 5.75
CA MET A 76 -7.34 3.60 4.98
C MET A 76 -8.63 3.79 5.78
N LEU A 77 -9.13 2.74 6.44
CA LEU A 77 -10.34 2.82 7.27
C LEU A 77 -10.16 3.76 8.47
N ARG A 78 -9.02 3.70 9.17
CA ARG A 78 -8.69 4.64 10.27
C ARG A 78 -8.67 6.09 9.77
N LEU A 79 -8.07 6.33 8.61
CA LEU A 79 -8.00 7.66 8.02
C LEU A 79 -9.40 8.20 7.64
N ILE A 80 -10.25 7.35 7.06
CA ILE A 80 -11.64 7.71 6.71
C ILE A 80 -12.43 8.09 7.95
N GLU A 81 -12.27 7.35 9.05
CA GLU A 81 -12.97 7.61 10.31
C GLU A 81 -12.60 8.97 10.92
N VAL A 82 -11.32 9.34 10.83
CA VAL A 82 -10.80 10.59 11.41
C VAL A 82 -11.25 11.82 10.62
N GLN A 83 -11.51 11.69 9.31
CA GLN A 83 -11.86 12.80 8.43
C GLN A 83 -13.23 13.43 8.75
N ASN A 84 -14.01 12.87 9.69
CA ASN A 84 -15.32 13.38 10.14
C ASN A 84 -16.23 13.81 8.98
N SER A 85 -16.34 12.95 7.98
CA SER A 85 -17.10 13.22 6.76
C SER A 85 -18.54 12.76 6.88
N TRP A 86 -19.40 13.30 6.03
CA TRP A 86 -20.79 12.86 5.93
C TRP A 86 -20.87 11.35 5.72
N ALA A 87 -21.85 10.69 6.34
CA ALA A 87 -21.92 9.22 6.41
C ALA A 87 -21.88 8.55 5.02
N TRP A 88 -22.53 9.14 4.02
CA TRP A 88 -22.52 8.62 2.65
C TRP A 88 -21.14 8.74 1.97
N LEU A 89 -20.41 9.84 2.21
CA LEU A 89 -19.06 10.03 1.68
C LEU A 89 -18.09 9.08 2.38
N ALA A 90 -18.22 8.88 3.68
CA ALA A 90 -17.47 7.87 4.42
C ALA A 90 -17.75 6.47 3.86
N TRP A 91 -19.00 6.12 3.56
CA TRP A 91 -19.36 4.86 2.92
C TRP A 91 -18.71 4.67 1.54
N LEU A 92 -18.78 5.69 0.67
CA LEU A 92 -18.11 5.65 -0.64
C LEU A 92 -16.59 5.42 -0.49
N ARG A 93 -15.95 6.16 0.42
CA ARG A 93 -14.52 6.00 0.70
C ARG A 93 -14.18 4.59 1.17
N ARG A 94 -14.98 3.99 2.06
CA ARG A 94 -14.79 2.59 2.50
C ARG A 94 -14.92 1.60 1.34
N LYS A 95 -15.89 1.81 0.43
CA LYS A 95 -16.03 0.98 -0.77
C LYS A 95 -14.80 1.06 -1.67
N ARG A 96 -14.30 2.27 -1.93
CA ARG A 96 -13.10 2.48 -2.75
C ARG A 96 -11.83 1.95 -2.08
N ALA A 97 -11.68 2.08 -0.76
CA ALA A 97 -10.59 1.46 -0.01
C ALA A 97 -10.59 -0.08 -0.18
N GLY A 98 -11.78 -0.70 -0.20
CA GLY A 98 -11.93 -2.12 -0.53
C GLY A 98 -11.45 -2.48 -1.94
N THR A 99 -11.68 -1.62 -2.94
CA THR A 99 -11.14 -1.82 -4.30
C THR A 99 -9.61 -1.80 -4.31
N TYR A 100 -8.98 -0.87 -3.59
CA TYR A 100 -7.52 -0.79 -3.47
C TYR A 100 -6.94 -2.05 -2.81
N TYR A 101 -7.55 -2.49 -1.71
CA TYR A 101 -7.18 -3.74 -1.04
C TYR A 101 -7.29 -4.95 -1.97
N ASN A 102 -8.40 -5.09 -2.69
CA ASN A 102 -8.57 -6.20 -3.64
C ASN A 102 -7.53 -6.16 -4.77
N ALA A 103 -7.14 -4.96 -5.22
CA ALA A 103 -6.10 -4.82 -6.24
C ALA A 103 -4.75 -5.36 -5.76
N VAL A 104 -4.28 -4.98 -4.56
CA VAL A 104 -3.01 -5.49 -4.01
C VAL A 104 -3.08 -6.98 -3.64
N LYS A 105 -4.24 -7.43 -3.16
CA LYS A 105 -4.47 -8.85 -2.84
C LYS A 105 -4.38 -9.73 -4.09
N LEU A 106 -5.06 -9.35 -5.17
CA LEU A 106 -5.18 -10.16 -6.39
C LEU A 106 -4.00 -9.98 -7.35
N PHE A 107 -3.44 -8.77 -7.44
CA PHE A 107 -2.45 -8.41 -8.47
C PHE A 107 -1.13 -7.90 -7.91
N GLY A 108 -0.99 -7.76 -6.58
CA GLY A 108 0.22 -7.24 -5.96
C GLY A 108 1.36 -8.25 -5.83
N GLY A 109 1.17 -9.52 -6.22
CA GLY A 109 2.19 -10.57 -6.13
C GLY A 109 3.50 -10.22 -6.85
N PRO A 110 3.47 -9.86 -8.15
CA PRO A 110 4.68 -9.49 -8.88
C PRO A 110 5.46 -8.32 -8.25
N ALA A 111 4.75 -7.30 -7.73
CA ALA A 111 5.39 -6.17 -7.07
C ALA A 111 6.02 -6.57 -5.72
N PHE A 112 5.35 -7.44 -4.95
CA PHE A 112 5.89 -7.94 -3.68
C PHE A 112 7.15 -8.79 -3.89
N TRP A 113 7.18 -9.67 -4.89
CA TRP A 113 8.29 -10.59 -5.12
C TRP A 113 9.43 -10.00 -5.98
N ALA A 114 9.27 -8.78 -6.48
CA ALA A 114 10.27 -8.12 -7.32
C ALA A 114 11.61 -7.99 -6.57
N GLY A 115 12.66 -8.58 -7.14
CA GLY A 115 14.02 -8.56 -6.56
C GLY A 115 14.23 -9.53 -5.38
N LYS A 116 13.25 -10.36 -5.03
CA LYS A 116 13.34 -11.32 -3.91
C LYS A 116 13.51 -12.78 -4.35
N ASN A 117 13.06 -13.12 -5.55
CA ASN A 117 13.23 -14.47 -6.10
C ASN A 117 14.71 -14.70 -6.45
N LYS A 118 15.23 -15.89 -6.14
CA LYS A 118 16.61 -16.22 -6.46
C LYS A 118 16.78 -16.53 -7.96
N PRO A 119 17.91 -16.18 -8.59
CA PRO A 119 18.12 -16.46 -10.01
C PRO A 119 17.93 -17.95 -10.37
N GLU A 120 18.34 -18.87 -9.49
CA GLU A 120 18.19 -20.31 -9.66
C GLU A 120 16.74 -20.81 -9.58
N GLU A 121 15.82 -20.02 -9.00
CA GLU A 121 14.38 -20.32 -8.92
C GLU A 121 13.64 -19.84 -10.18
N MET A 122 14.28 -19.04 -11.04
CA MET A 122 13.66 -18.41 -12.21
C MET A 122 13.87 -19.24 -13.47
N GLY A 123 12.77 -19.65 -14.11
CA GLY A 123 12.78 -20.26 -15.45
C GLY A 123 12.47 -19.25 -16.55
N VAL A 124 13.11 -19.39 -17.71
CA VAL A 124 12.79 -18.61 -18.92
C VAL A 124 11.78 -19.38 -19.75
N VAL A 125 10.63 -18.75 -20.04
CA VAL A 125 9.64 -19.28 -20.98
C VAL A 125 9.60 -18.36 -22.19
N VAL A 126 9.74 -18.94 -23.39
CA VAL A 126 9.51 -18.21 -24.64
C VAL A 126 8.01 -18.32 -24.97
N ALA A 127 7.37 -17.16 -25.15
CA ALA A 127 5.95 -17.06 -25.48
C ALA A 127 5.67 -17.35 -26.96
#